data_AF-A0A6P4EUY1-F1
#
_entry.id   AF-A0A6P4EUY1-F1
#
_cell.length_a   1.000
_cell.length_b   1.000
_cell.length_c   1.000
_cell.angle_alpha   90.00
_cell.angle_beta   90.00
_cell.angle_gamma   90.00
#
_symmetry.space_group_name_H-M   'P 1'
#
loop_
_entity.id
_entity.type
_entity.pdbx_description
1 polymer ?
#
loop_
_entity_poly.entity_id
_entity_poly.type
_entity_poly.pdbx_seq_one_letter_code
_entity_poly.pdbx_strand_id
1 'polypeptide(L)'
;MRAAIGSLLILGVFFIRNATSECCNMHSQLLYSIQGEPCEAVGGQEDHLDPELCTICICGDGKKVDGLYCGEGNCDDFGCNCPGGCRKGNWHYEIVERNKQYNISIVEVVRYLY
;
A
#
# COMPACT_ATOMS: atom_id res chain seq x y z
N MET A 1 33.03 52.90 26.53
CA MET A 1 31.73 52.72 25.85
C MET A 1 31.93 52.87 24.35
N ARG A 2 31.75 51.78 23.60
CA ARG A 2 31.12 51.68 22.27
C ARG A 2 31.37 50.28 21.72
N ALA A 3 30.37 49.43 21.90
CA ALA A 3 30.32 48.10 21.32
C ALA A 3 30.26 48.20 19.79
N ALA A 4 31.11 47.44 19.10
CA ALA A 4 30.96 47.19 17.67
C ALA A 4 29.97 46.03 17.51
N ILE A 5 28.82 46.31 16.90
CA ILE A 5 27.75 45.35 16.63
C ILE A 5 27.73 45.10 15.12
N GLY A 6 27.59 43.83 14.74
CA GLY A 6 27.05 43.37 13.45
C GLY A 6 28.11 43.15 12.37
N SER A 7 28.14 42.06 11.61
CA SER A 7 27.06 41.13 11.29
C SER A 7 27.65 39.75 10.99
N LEU A 8 27.19 38.74 11.75
CA LEU A 8 27.44 37.33 11.43
C LEU A 8 26.46 36.94 10.31
N LEU A 9 26.93 36.92 9.07
CA LEU A 9 26.18 36.36 7.93
C LEU A 9 26.05 34.85 8.14
N ILE A 10 24.96 34.41 8.75
CA ILE A 10 24.63 32.98 8.84
C ILE A 10 24.14 32.55 7.45
N LEU A 11 24.99 31.81 6.76
CA LEU A 11 24.68 31.06 5.53
C LEU A 11 23.56 30.05 5.83
N GLY A 12 22.32 30.45 5.56
CA GLY A 12 21.19 29.53 5.52
C GLY A 12 21.28 28.63 4.29
N VAL A 13 21.87 27.45 4.45
CA VAL A 13 21.77 26.38 3.45
C VAL A 13 20.30 25.92 3.45
N PHE A 14 19.53 26.41 2.47
CA PHE A 14 18.22 25.88 2.16
C PHE A 14 18.40 24.42 1.69
N PHE A 15 18.18 23.48 2.61
CA PHE A 15 17.91 22.09 2.22
C PHE A 15 16.57 22.09 1.49
N ILE A 16 16.60 22.21 0.16
CA ILE A 16 15.45 21.92 -0.69
C ILE A 16 15.25 20.40 -0.63
N ARG A 17 14.55 19.93 0.41
CA ARG A 17 13.96 18.60 0.38
C ARG A 17 12.86 18.68 -0.68
N ASN A 18 13.08 18.06 -1.83
CA ASN A 18 12.01 17.80 -2.77
C ASN A 18 10.90 17.05 -2.00
N ALA A 19 9.81 17.75 -1.68
CA ALA A 19 8.63 17.14 -1.09
C ALA A 19 7.90 16.40 -2.20
N THR A 20 8.41 15.23 -2.58
CA THR A 20 7.60 14.28 -3.36
C THR A 20 6.56 13.74 -2.39
N SER A 21 5.31 14.16 -2.55
CA SER A 21 4.19 13.50 -1.87
C SER A 21 4.13 12.05 -2.37
N GLU A 22 4.46 11.10 -1.51
CA GLU A 22 4.22 9.68 -1.81
C GLU A 22 2.71 9.47 -1.86
N CYS A 23 2.21 8.90 -2.96
CA CYS A 23 0.79 8.59 -3.14
C CYS A 23 0.58 7.08 -3.10
N CYS A 24 -0.46 6.66 -2.39
CA CYS A 24 -0.78 5.27 -2.05
C CYS A 24 -2.05 4.79 -2.76
N ASN A 25 -2.25 5.24 -3.99
CA ASN A 25 -3.40 4.91 -4.84
C ASN A 25 -3.24 3.60 -5.62
N MET A 26 -2.08 2.95 -5.51
CA MET A 26 -1.82 1.67 -6.16
C MET A 26 -2.31 0.50 -5.32
N HIS A 27 -3.10 -0.38 -5.95
CA HIS A 27 -3.52 -1.66 -5.39
C HIS A 27 -3.44 -2.77 -6.44
N SER A 28 -3.41 -4.04 -6.02
CA SER A 28 -3.48 -5.19 -6.92
C SER A 28 -4.77 -5.95 -6.69
N GLN A 29 -5.55 -6.21 -7.74
CA GLN A 29 -6.61 -7.20 -7.70
C GLN A 29 -6.01 -8.56 -8.06
N LEU A 30 -6.29 -9.56 -7.24
CA LEU A 30 -5.87 -10.94 -7.46
C LEU A 30 -7.09 -11.78 -7.79
N LEU A 31 -6.94 -12.65 -8.78
CA LEU A 31 -7.78 -13.83 -8.98
C LEU A 31 -6.97 -15.04 -8.54
N TYR A 32 -7.51 -15.86 -7.65
CA TYR A 32 -6.79 -16.98 -7.06
C TYR A 32 -7.73 -18.12 -6.69
N SER A 33 -7.20 -19.33 -6.53
CA SER A 33 -7.91 -20.45 -5.92
C SER A 33 -7.31 -20.79 -4.56
N ILE A 34 -8.14 -21.36 -3.68
CA ILE A 34 -7.75 -21.81 -2.34
C ILE A 34 -8.40 -23.19 -2.09
N GLN A 35 -7.61 -24.17 -1.65
CA GLN A 35 -8.14 -25.52 -1.42
C GLN A 35 -8.65 -25.71 0.00
N GLY A 36 -9.87 -26.24 0.12
CA GLY A 36 -10.44 -26.72 1.39
C GLY A 36 -10.92 -25.62 2.34
N GLU A 37 -10.87 -24.36 1.91
CA GLU A 37 -11.22 -23.19 2.71
C GLU A 37 -12.04 -22.20 1.86
N PRO A 38 -12.89 -21.37 2.48
CA PRO A 38 -13.62 -20.32 1.78
C PRO A 38 -12.70 -19.11 1.46
N CYS A 39 -13.08 -18.29 0.48
CA CYS A 39 -12.31 -17.10 0.07
C CYS A 39 -12.07 -16.11 1.22
N GLU A 40 -13.00 -16.02 2.16
CA GLU A 40 -12.95 -15.16 3.34
C GLU A 40 -11.82 -15.54 4.30
N ALA A 41 -11.32 -16.78 4.26
CA ALA A 41 -10.21 -17.23 5.10
C ALA A 41 -8.93 -16.41 4.89
N VAL A 42 -8.79 -15.78 3.71
CA VAL A 42 -7.68 -14.87 3.38
C VAL A 42 -8.16 -13.44 3.07
N GLY A 43 -9.42 -13.12 3.41
CA GLY A 43 -10.03 -11.80 3.24
C GLY A 43 -10.59 -11.49 1.85
N GLY A 44 -10.63 -12.47 0.96
CA GLY A 44 -11.26 -12.35 -0.36
C GLY A 44 -12.76 -12.65 -0.33
N GLN A 45 -13.31 -12.79 -1.52
CA GLN A 45 -14.70 -13.16 -1.79
C GLN A 45 -14.76 -14.03 -3.05
N GLU A 46 -15.83 -14.80 -3.24
CA GLU A 46 -16.03 -15.59 -4.47
C GLU A 46 -16.02 -14.68 -5.71
N ASP A 47 -15.44 -15.18 -6.81
CA ASP A 47 -15.55 -14.55 -8.11
C ASP A 47 -16.98 -14.68 -8.66
N HIS A 48 -17.45 -13.63 -9.32
CA HIS A 48 -18.83 -13.60 -9.81
C HIS A 48 -19.07 -14.54 -11.01
N LEU A 49 -18.02 -14.84 -11.79
CA LEU A 49 -18.10 -15.66 -12.99
C LEU A 49 -17.77 -17.13 -12.69
N ASP A 50 -16.88 -17.38 -11.73
CA ASP A 50 -16.46 -18.73 -11.35
C ASP A 50 -16.40 -18.90 -9.81
N PRO A 51 -17.34 -19.67 -9.20
CA PRO A 51 -17.38 -19.85 -7.74
C PRO A 51 -16.23 -20.70 -7.20
N GLU A 52 -15.43 -21.36 -8.05
CA GLU A 52 -14.20 -22.05 -7.62
C GLU A 52 -13.02 -21.07 -7.43
N LEU A 53 -13.17 -19.83 -7.92
CA LEU A 53 -12.16 -18.77 -7.82
C LEU A 53 -12.58 -17.71 -6.81
N CYS A 54 -11.56 -17.05 -6.28
CA CYS A 54 -11.67 -15.99 -5.32
C CYS A 54 -11.04 -14.71 -5.86
N THR A 55 -11.60 -13.57 -5.47
CA THR A 55 -11.08 -12.24 -5.77
C THR A 55 -10.72 -11.49 -4.49
N ILE A 56 -9.65 -10.69 -4.55
CA ILE A 56 -9.26 -9.77 -3.47
C ILE A 56 -8.48 -8.59 -4.02
N CYS A 57 -8.76 -7.38 -3.53
CA CYS A 57 -7.90 -6.22 -3.75
C CYS A 57 -6.95 -6.06 -2.57
N ILE A 58 -5.64 -5.99 -2.84
CA ILE A 58 -4.58 -5.90 -1.82
C ILE A 58 -3.66 -4.70 -2.03
N CYS A 59 -2.98 -4.28 -0.96
CA CYS A 59 -1.88 -3.33 -1.02
C CYS A 59 -0.51 -4.03 -1.14
N GLY A 60 0.56 -3.25 -1.11
CA GLY A 60 1.94 -3.76 -1.20
C GLY A 60 2.28 -4.78 -0.11
N ASP A 61 1.70 -4.64 1.08
CA ASP A 61 1.86 -5.59 2.18
C ASP A 61 1.06 -6.89 2.03
N GLY A 62 0.34 -7.10 0.91
CA GLY A 62 -0.49 -8.29 0.69
C GLY A 62 -1.68 -8.42 1.63
N LYS A 63 -2.07 -7.35 2.34
CA LYS A 63 -3.36 -7.28 3.04
C LYS A 63 -4.41 -6.66 2.15
N LYS A 64 -5.67 -6.97 2.42
CA LYS A 64 -6.83 -6.34 1.77
C LYS A 64 -6.71 -4.81 1.82
N VAL A 65 -7.18 -4.13 0.77
CA VAL A 65 -7.35 -2.68 0.79
C VAL A 65 -8.45 -2.35 1.81
N ASP A 66 -8.11 -1.57 2.83
CA ASP A 66 -9.04 -1.11 3.85
C ASP A 66 -9.36 0.37 3.60
N GLY A 67 -10.55 0.67 3.09
CA GLY A 67 -10.92 2.01 2.65
C GLY A 67 -10.65 2.25 1.17
N LEU A 68 -10.13 3.43 0.82
CA LEU A 68 -9.92 3.85 -0.59
C LEU A 68 -8.48 3.69 -1.07
N TYR A 69 -7.50 3.77 -0.17
CA TYR A 69 -6.07 3.84 -0.50
C TYR A 69 -5.23 2.90 0.37
N CYS A 70 -4.00 2.65 -0.06
CA CYS A 70 -3.02 1.80 0.59
C CYS A 70 -2.08 2.56 1.53
N GLY A 71 -2.59 3.58 2.23
CA GLY A 71 -1.83 4.30 3.25
C GLY A 71 -1.70 3.49 4.55
N GLU A 72 -0.62 3.70 5.29
CA GLU A 72 -0.51 3.24 6.69
C GLU A 72 -1.50 3.99 7.61
N GLY A 73 -1.87 5.22 7.22
CA GLY A 73 -2.93 6.01 7.83
C GLY A 73 -3.82 6.67 6.76
N ASN A 74 -4.80 7.45 7.22
CA ASN A 74 -5.73 8.15 6.34
C ASN A 74 -5.00 9.17 5.46
N CYS A 75 -5.06 8.94 4.15
CA CYS A 75 -4.54 9.85 3.14
C CYS A 75 -5.47 11.05 2.92
N ASP A 76 -4.99 12.04 2.16
CA ASP A 76 -5.87 13.06 1.58
C ASP A 76 -6.78 12.49 0.47
N ASP A 77 -7.66 13.33 -0.07
CA ASP A 77 -8.64 12.96 -1.08
C ASP A 77 -8.03 12.52 -2.44
N PHE A 78 -6.72 12.69 -2.62
CA PHE A 78 -5.99 12.21 -3.79
C PHE A 78 -5.21 10.92 -3.51
N GLY A 79 -5.31 10.38 -2.30
CA GLY A 79 -4.55 9.22 -1.87
C GLY A 79 -3.09 9.52 -1.62
N CYS A 80 -2.73 10.79 -1.41
CA CYS A 80 -1.37 11.24 -1.13
C CYS A 80 -1.24 11.69 0.33
N ASN A 81 0.00 12.00 0.73
CA ASN A 81 0.31 12.55 2.05
C ASN A 81 -0.19 11.67 3.22
N CYS A 82 -0.25 10.36 3.02
CA CYS A 82 -0.70 9.42 4.02
C CYS A 82 0.27 9.40 5.21
N PRO A 83 -0.20 9.57 6.46
CA PRO A 83 0.64 9.39 7.64
C PRO A 83 1.30 8.00 7.62
N GLY A 84 2.63 7.95 7.78
CA GLY A 84 3.39 6.69 7.70
C GLY A 84 3.71 6.22 6.28
N GLY A 85 3.23 6.91 5.24
CA GLY A 85 3.43 6.53 3.84
C GLY A 85 2.52 5.38 3.41
N CYS A 86 2.95 4.63 2.39
CA CYS A 86 2.18 3.51 1.86
C CYS A 86 2.52 2.19 2.53
N ARG A 87 1.55 1.27 2.59
CA ARG A 87 1.76 -0.11 3.04
C ARG A 87 2.63 -0.86 2.02
N LYS A 88 3.88 -1.13 2.40
CA LYS A 88 4.91 -1.71 1.53
C LYS A 88 5.08 -3.22 1.78
N GLY A 89 5.54 -3.91 0.75
CA GLY A 89 5.83 -5.34 0.78
C GLY A 89 5.90 -5.90 -0.64
N ASN A 90 5.77 -7.22 -0.76
CA ASN A 90 5.83 -7.92 -2.03
C ASN A 90 4.47 -8.43 -2.55
N TRP A 91 3.40 -7.65 -2.36
CA TRP A 91 2.09 -7.85 -3.00
C TRP A 91 1.52 -9.27 -2.81
N HIS A 92 1.28 -9.98 -3.92
CA HIS A 92 0.72 -11.33 -3.90
C HIS A 92 1.68 -12.36 -3.28
N TYR A 93 2.98 -12.11 -3.22
CA TYR A 93 3.89 -12.99 -2.50
C TYR A 93 3.66 -12.94 -0.99
N GLU A 94 3.31 -11.77 -0.43
CA GLU A 94 3.06 -11.61 1.00
C GLU A 94 1.80 -12.33 1.45
N ILE A 95 0.73 -12.29 0.66
CA ILE A 95 -0.51 -13.01 1.01
C ILE A 95 -0.30 -14.52 0.96
N VAL A 96 0.47 -15.03 -0.02
CA VAL A 96 0.81 -16.46 -0.10
C VAL A 96 1.69 -16.87 1.08
N GLU A 97 2.76 -16.12 1.39
CA GLU A 97 3.65 -16.44 2.51
C GLU A 97 2.94 -16.39 3.86
N ARG A 98 2.10 -15.37 4.08
CA ARG A 98 1.33 -15.21 5.32
C ARG A 98 0.32 -16.33 5.52
N ASN A 99 -0.21 -16.89 4.42
CA ASN A 99 -1.25 -17.90 4.44
C ASN A 99 -0.76 -19.26 3.95
N LYS A 100 0.52 -19.57 4.16
CA LYS A 100 1.15 -20.82 3.70
C LYS A 100 0.54 -22.11 4.25
N GLN A 101 -0.30 -22.03 5.29
CA GLN A 101 -1.09 -23.17 5.74
C GLN A 101 -2.17 -23.57 4.73
N TYR A 102 -2.54 -22.67 3.82
CA TYR A 102 -3.51 -22.90 2.76
C TYR A 102 -2.79 -23.13 1.43
N ASN A 103 -3.37 -23.96 0.58
CA ASN A 103 -2.88 -24.15 -0.77
C ASN A 103 -3.49 -23.10 -1.70
N ILE A 104 -2.85 -21.92 -1.74
CA ILE A 104 -3.27 -20.78 -2.57
C ILE A 104 -2.53 -20.82 -3.91
N SER A 105 -3.28 -20.78 -5.01
CA SER A 105 -2.72 -20.64 -6.36
C SER A 105 -3.19 -19.34 -6.99
N ILE A 106 -2.24 -18.45 -7.31
CA ILE A 106 -2.53 -17.20 -8.01
C ILE A 106 -2.79 -17.50 -9.48
N VAL A 107 -3.95 -17.10 -9.98
CA VAL A 107 -4.36 -17.25 -11.38
C VAL A 107 -4.03 -15.98 -12.16
N GLU A 108 -4.38 -14.81 -11.61
CA GLU A 108 -4.18 -13.52 -12.26
C GLU A 108 -3.79 -12.44 -11.24
N VAL A 109 -2.95 -11.50 -11.70
CA VAL A 109 -2.56 -10.30 -10.93
C VAL A 109 -2.73 -9.09 -11.83
N VAL A 110 -3.67 -8.21 -11.47
CA VAL A 110 -3.88 -6.93 -12.15
C VAL A 110 -3.57 -5.79 -11.20
N ARG A 111 -2.75 -4.83 -11.64
CA ARG A 111 -2.44 -3.62 -10.86
C ARG A 111 -3.25 -2.45 -11.35
N TYR A 112 -3.86 -1.75 -10.40
CA TYR A 112 -4.63 -0.54 -10.65
C TYR A 112 -3.99 0.65 -9.94
N LEU A 113 -4.14 1.81 -10.57
CA LEU A 113 -3.92 3.12 -9.97
C LEU A 113 -5.29 3.79 -9.91
N TYR A 114 -5.69 4.21 -8.71
CA TYR A 114 -6.90 5.01 -8.52
C TYR A 114 -6.63 6.50 -8.79
#